data_AF-W2TLK1-F1
#
_entry.id   AF-W2TLK1-F1
#
_cell.length_a   1.000
_cell.length_b   1.000
_cell.length_c   1.000
_cell.angle_alpha   90.00
_cell.angle_beta   90.00
_cell.angle_gamma   90.00
#
_symmetry.space_group_name_H-M   'P 1'
#
loop_
_entity.id
_entity.type
_entity.pdbx_description
1 polymer ?
#
loop_
_entity_poly.entity_id
_entity_poly.type
_entity_poly.pdbx_seq_one_letter_code
_entity_poly.pdbx_strand_id
1 'polypeptide(L)'
;MTSLNAKQKLALLNLYSEEIMKRLTPIYYCPEMSGVIAELLDINRLEELCMESYNEDDFSKRLWDELAASPMKNVLYDTILNYLSKVDASLHSILCLVSEKDTRSQFGKVLSNFEQFWTHINADTTMAFLKKIPCYDNIIMNIERSWRGSVVIYNVILLMFYNSALHILGDEEEDTKKRIVLRTIPLLGSNAIYDLMRSIYDNSEKAAAFVDQLHPCFLRYYGLNVVHVVLLL
;
A
#
# COMPACT_ATOMS: atom_id res chain seq x y z
N MET A 1 -4.95 -10.19 -21.43
CA MET A 1 -4.21 -9.17 -20.65
C MET A 1 -5.24 -8.37 -19.89
N THR A 2 -5.27 -8.43 -18.57
CA THR A 2 -6.01 -7.43 -17.78
C THR A 2 -4.98 -6.54 -17.12
N SER A 3 -4.48 -5.58 -17.90
CA SER A 3 -3.78 -4.42 -17.34
C SER A 3 -4.66 -3.77 -16.28
N LEU A 4 -4.09 -3.29 -15.19
CA LEU A 4 -4.84 -2.55 -14.19
C LEU A 4 -5.63 -1.41 -14.85
N ASN A 5 -6.91 -1.30 -14.52
CA ASN A 5 -7.72 -0.16 -14.96
C ASN A 5 -7.29 1.11 -14.20
N ALA A 6 -7.76 2.28 -14.64
CA ALA A 6 -7.38 3.56 -14.04
C ALA A 6 -7.63 3.63 -12.52
N LYS A 7 -8.77 3.10 -12.04
CA LYS A 7 -9.08 3.04 -10.60
C LYS A 7 -8.05 2.20 -9.84
N GLN A 8 -7.69 1.05 -10.38
CA GLN A 8 -6.72 0.15 -9.75
C GLN A 8 -5.30 0.73 -9.77
N LYS A 9 -4.89 1.38 -10.87
CA LYS A 9 -3.61 2.09 -10.96
C LYS A 9 -3.51 3.17 -9.86
N LEU A 10 -4.57 3.97 -9.68
CA LEU A 10 -4.61 5.00 -8.63
C LEU A 10 -4.61 4.41 -7.22
N ALA A 11 -5.40 3.35 -6.98
CA ALA A 11 -5.39 2.66 -5.69
C ALA A 11 -4.00 2.11 -5.35
N LEU A 12 -3.28 1.58 -6.36
CA LEU A 12 -1.92 1.08 -6.19
C LEU A 12 -0.93 2.21 -5.88
N LEU A 13 -1.01 3.34 -6.58
CA LEU A 13 -0.22 4.53 -6.26
C LEU A 13 -0.46 5.01 -4.82
N ASN A 14 -1.73 5.13 -4.42
CA ASN A 14 -2.10 5.53 -3.07
C ASN A 14 -1.54 4.55 -2.01
N LEU A 15 -1.62 3.25 -2.28
CA LEU A 15 -1.09 2.21 -1.42
C LEU A 15 0.42 2.38 -1.21
N TYR A 16 1.19 2.83 -2.21
CA TYR A 16 2.65 3.01 -2.13
C TYR A 16 3.10 4.48 -1.97
N SER A 17 2.17 5.41 -1.74
CA SER A 17 2.41 6.87 -1.72
C SER A 17 3.59 7.28 -0.84
N GLU A 18 3.69 6.80 0.40
CA GLU A 18 4.83 7.09 1.29
C GLU A 18 6.20 6.68 0.72
N GLU A 19 6.29 5.50 0.12
CA GLU A 19 7.56 5.05 -0.45
C GLU A 19 7.89 5.82 -1.72
N ILE A 20 6.87 6.23 -2.48
CA ILE A 20 7.03 7.10 -3.64
C ILE A 20 7.51 8.49 -3.19
N MET A 21 6.87 9.10 -2.19
CA MET A 21 7.23 10.42 -1.65
C MET A 21 8.70 10.46 -1.19
N LYS A 22 9.18 9.45 -0.46
CA LYS A 22 10.60 9.32 -0.10
C LYS A 22 11.56 9.34 -1.30
N ARG A 23 11.09 8.88 -2.47
CA ARG A 23 11.87 8.87 -3.73
C ARG A 23 11.70 10.17 -4.51
N LEU A 24 10.73 11.02 -4.15
CA LEU A 24 10.59 12.38 -4.67
C LEU A 24 11.45 13.39 -3.90
N THR A 25 11.76 13.13 -2.62
CA THR A 25 12.59 13.98 -1.76
C THR A 25 13.89 14.49 -2.43
N PRO A 26 14.67 13.68 -3.16
CA PRO A 26 15.91 14.14 -3.81
C PRO A 26 15.71 15.26 -4.85
N ILE A 27 14.51 15.39 -5.43
CA ILE A 27 14.19 16.45 -6.42
C ILE A 27 14.31 17.84 -5.78
N TYR A 28 14.08 17.96 -4.46
CA TYR A 28 14.24 19.21 -3.72
C TYR A 28 15.65 19.82 -3.87
N TYR A 29 16.68 18.97 -3.84
CA TYR A 29 18.08 19.41 -3.96
C TYR A 29 18.61 19.38 -5.40
N CYS A 30 18.01 18.57 -6.26
CA CYS A 30 18.41 18.40 -7.65
C CYS A 30 17.16 18.36 -8.55
N PRO A 31 16.59 19.53 -8.91
CA PRO A 31 15.37 19.61 -9.70
C PRO A 31 15.47 18.90 -11.05
N GLU A 32 16.68 18.74 -11.59
CA GLU A 32 16.96 18.01 -12.84
C GLU A 32 16.55 16.53 -12.75
N MET A 33 16.48 15.97 -11.54
CA MET A 33 16.01 14.60 -11.31
C MET A 33 14.51 14.44 -11.57
N SER A 34 13.72 15.53 -11.56
CA SER A 34 12.27 15.48 -11.80
C SER A 34 11.93 14.81 -13.14
N GLY A 35 12.73 15.08 -14.18
CA GLY A 35 12.56 14.47 -15.50
C GLY A 35 11.11 14.55 -15.99
N VAL A 36 10.52 13.39 -16.28
CA VAL A 36 9.13 13.28 -16.77
C VAL A 36 8.07 13.68 -15.74
N ILE A 37 8.41 13.80 -14.45
CA ILE A 37 7.47 14.25 -13.42
C ILE A 37 7.12 15.73 -13.62
N ALA A 38 8.09 16.56 -14.00
CA ALA A 38 7.86 17.98 -14.23
C ALA A 38 6.84 18.23 -15.35
N GLU A 39 6.72 17.30 -16.32
CA GLU A 39 5.73 17.38 -17.41
C GLU A 39 4.27 17.23 -16.93
N LEU A 40 4.05 16.76 -15.70
CA LEU A 40 2.70 16.63 -15.10
C LEU A 40 2.27 17.87 -14.32
N LEU A 41 3.15 18.86 -14.21
CA LEU A 41 2.93 20.10 -13.47
C LEU A 41 2.84 21.29 -14.43
N ASP A 42 2.25 22.38 -13.95
CA ASP A 42 2.29 23.65 -14.67
C ASP A 42 3.73 24.21 -14.73
N ILE A 43 3.99 25.05 -15.72
CA ILE A 43 5.29 25.69 -15.94
C ILE A 43 5.73 26.43 -14.66
N ASN A 44 6.98 26.24 -14.25
CA ASN A 44 7.60 26.79 -13.03
C ASN A 44 7.05 26.27 -11.69
N ARG A 45 6.03 25.38 -11.71
CA ARG A 45 5.39 24.95 -10.46
C ARG A 45 6.33 24.14 -9.57
N LEU A 46 7.26 23.40 -10.16
CA LEU A 46 8.25 22.64 -9.40
C LEU A 46 9.18 23.58 -8.62
N GLU A 47 9.65 24.65 -9.25
CA GLU A 47 10.49 25.68 -8.63
C GLU A 47 9.73 26.42 -7.53
N GLU A 48 8.45 26.77 -7.77
CA GLU A 48 7.58 27.36 -6.75
C GLU A 48 7.44 26.45 -5.53
N LEU A 49 7.19 25.16 -5.75
CA LEU A 49 7.10 24.17 -4.68
C LEU A 49 8.40 24.10 -3.86
N CYS A 50 9.57 24.13 -4.50
CA CYS A 50 10.85 24.16 -3.79
C CYS A 50 10.99 25.40 -2.89
N MET A 51 10.51 26.57 -3.35
CA MET A 51 10.60 27.83 -2.60
C MET A 51 9.54 27.95 -1.49
N GLU A 52 8.36 27.35 -1.69
CA GLU A 52 7.24 27.34 -0.73
C GLU A 52 7.44 26.33 0.41
N SER A 53 8.26 25.30 0.19
CA SER A 53 8.41 24.19 1.12
C SER A 53 9.40 24.49 2.24
N TYR A 54 9.05 24.10 3.46
CA TYR A 54 9.89 24.32 4.63
C TYR A 54 11.15 23.44 4.65
N ASN A 55 11.03 22.22 4.12
CA ASN A 55 12.08 21.21 4.03
C ASN A 55 11.75 20.21 2.91
N GLU A 56 12.65 19.26 2.70
CA GLU A 56 12.57 18.24 1.65
C GLU A 56 11.38 17.28 1.82
N ASP A 57 10.95 17.01 3.05
CA ASP A 57 9.80 16.16 3.35
C ASP A 57 8.48 16.87 3.00
N ASP A 58 8.32 18.13 3.42
CA ASP A 58 7.19 18.99 3.08
C ASP A 58 7.07 19.18 1.56
N PHE A 59 8.21 19.38 0.89
CA PHE A 59 8.27 19.43 -0.56
C PHE A 59 7.75 18.15 -1.20
N SER A 60 8.25 16.99 -0.79
CA SER A 60 7.86 15.71 -1.37
C SER A 60 6.36 15.42 -1.21
N LYS A 61 5.79 15.83 -0.07
CA LYS A 61 4.37 15.70 0.23
C LYS A 61 3.53 16.62 -0.64
N ARG A 62 3.87 17.91 -0.73
CA ARG A 62 3.17 18.89 -1.58
C ARG A 62 3.22 18.50 -3.05
N LEU A 63 4.40 18.09 -3.52
CA LEU A 63 4.58 17.59 -4.88
C LEU A 63 3.66 16.39 -5.15
N TRP A 64 3.62 15.41 -4.23
CA TRP A 64 2.71 14.28 -4.37
C TRP A 64 1.24 14.69 -4.39
N ASP A 65 0.83 15.59 -3.51
CA ASP A 65 -0.55 16.06 -3.43
C ASP A 65 -0.98 16.77 -4.73
N GLU A 66 -0.11 17.58 -5.33
CA GLU A 66 -0.36 18.21 -6.63
C GLU A 66 -0.42 17.20 -7.78
N LEU A 67 0.52 16.24 -7.83
CA LEU A 67 0.51 15.18 -8.83
C LEU A 67 -0.76 14.32 -8.71
N ALA A 68 -1.19 14.00 -7.49
CA ALA A 68 -2.39 13.22 -7.21
C ALA A 68 -3.68 14.01 -7.51
N ALA A 69 -3.64 15.34 -7.43
CA ALA A 69 -4.74 16.24 -7.78
C ALA A 69 -4.77 16.59 -9.28
N SER A 70 -3.65 16.44 -9.99
CA SER A 70 -3.48 16.82 -11.40
C SER A 70 -4.61 16.26 -12.29
N PRO A 71 -5.09 17.02 -13.31
CA PRO A 71 -6.04 16.50 -14.28
C PRO A 71 -5.45 15.34 -15.13
N MET A 72 -4.12 15.18 -15.14
CA MET A 72 -3.40 14.16 -15.92
C MET A 72 -3.28 12.81 -15.18
N LYS A 73 -4.26 12.45 -14.32
CA LYS A 73 -4.23 11.20 -13.52
C LYS A 73 -4.11 9.93 -14.35
N ASN A 74 -4.58 9.98 -15.60
CA ASN A 74 -4.54 8.85 -16.53
C ASN A 74 -3.12 8.44 -16.92
N VAL A 75 -2.16 9.37 -16.93
CA VAL A 75 -0.75 9.11 -17.23
C VAL A 75 0.14 9.04 -15.98
N LEU A 76 -0.35 9.53 -14.83
CA LEU A 76 0.39 9.59 -13.56
C LEU A 76 1.08 8.26 -13.20
N TYR A 77 0.38 7.14 -13.32
CA TYR A 77 0.95 5.82 -12.99
C TYR A 77 2.16 5.48 -13.87
N ASP A 78 2.03 5.68 -15.18
CA ASP A 78 3.08 5.32 -16.13
C ASP A 78 4.28 6.28 -15.98
N THR A 79 4.02 7.56 -15.66
CA THR A 79 5.07 8.55 -15.33
C THR A 79 5.82 8.19 -14.06
N ILE A 80 5.12 7.84 -12.97
CA ILE A 80 5.74 7.44 -11.71
C ILE A 80 6.55 6.15 -11.89
N LEU A 81 6.05 5.16 -12.65
CA LEU A 81 6.85 3.98 -12.97
C LEU A 81 8.12 4.34 -13.74
N ASN A 82 8.02 5.18 -14.77
CA ASN A 82 9.19 5.62 -15.54
C ASN A 82 10.22 6.31 -14.63
N TYR A 83 9.77 7.20 -13.75
CA TYR A 83 10.64 7.83 -12.76
C TYR A 83 11.32 6.81 -11.84
N LEU A 84 10.53 5.92 -11.22
CA LEU A 84 11.04 4.89 -10.31
C LEU A 84 11.99 3.92 -10.98
N SER A 85 11.84 3.64 -12.28
CA SER A 85 12.77 2.79 -13.03
C SER A 85 14.21 3.32 -13.01
N LYS A 86 14.39 4.64 -12.81
CA LYS A 86 15.68 5.33 -12.76
C LYS A 86 16.20 5.50 -11.33
N VAL A 87 15.31 5.74 -10.36
CA VAL A 87 15.71 6.10 -8.99
C VAL A 87 15.59 4.96 -7.98
N ASP A 88 14.71 3.99 -8.21
CA ASP A 88 14.51 2.83 -7.33
C ASP A 88 13.95 1.63 -8.13
N ALA A 89 14.86 0.86 -8.72
CA ALA A 89 14.52 -0.32 -9.50
C ALA A 89 13.77 -1.40 -8.68
N SER A 90 13.96 -1.42 -7.36
CA SER A 90 13.27 -2.38 -6.47
C SER A 90 11.80 -2.02 -6.32
N LEU A 91 11.50 -0.76 -5.97
CA LEU A 91 10.12 -0.27 -5.86
C LEU A 91 9.40 -0.31 -7.21
N HIS A 92 10.08 0.06 -8.30
CA HIS A 92 9.56 -0.12 -9.66
C HIS A 92 9.17 -1.58 -9.93
N SER A 93 10.06 -2.52 -9.62
CA SER A 93 9.80 -3.95 -9.83
C SER A 93 8.61 -4.46 -9.01
N ILE A 94 8.47 -4.01 -7.76
CA ILE A 94 7.31 -4.34 -6.91
C ILE A 94 6.02 -3.84 -7.56
N LEU A 95 5.96 -2.58 -8.00
CA LEU A 95 4.76 -2.03 -8.63
C LEU A 95 4.40 -2.76 -9.93
N CYS A 96 5.39 -3.15 -10.74
CA CYS A 96 5.18 -3.97 -11.93
C CYS A 96 4.74 -5.41 -11.61
N LEU A 97 5.25 -6.01 -10.53
CA LEU A 97 4.81 -7.35 -10.10
C LEU A 97 3.33 -7.33 -9.71
N VAL A 98 2.90 -6.28 -9.01
CA VAL A 98 1.52 -6.09 -8.58
C VAL A 98 0.58 -5.80 -9.77
N SER A 99 1.07 -5.15 -10.83
CA SER A 99 0.24 -4.69 -11.95
C SER A 99 0.22 -5.58 -13.18
N GLU A 100 1.33 -6.24 -13.53
CA GLU A 100 1.55 -6.75 -14.89
C GLU A 100 2.02 -8.21 -14.97
N LYS A 101 2.77 -8.71 -13.99
CA LYS A 101 3.48 -9.99 -14.14
C LYS A 101 2.76 -11.21 -13.56
N ASP A 102 1.84 -11.05 -12.61
CA ASP A 102 1.11 -12.17 -12.03
C ASP A 102 -0.34 -12.24 -12.53
N THR A 103 -0.54 -12.93 -13.65
CA THR A 103 -1.87 -13.20 -14.22
C THR A 103 -2.78 -14.06 -13.33
N ARG A 104 -2.21 -14.71 -12.30
CA ARG A 104 -2.97 -15.51 -11.32
C ARG A 104 -3.30 -14.69 -10.08
N SER A 105 -2.59 -13.59 -9.85
CA SER A 105 -2.85 -12.71 -8.73
C SER A 105 -4.24 -12.10 -8.83
N GLN A 106 -5.06 -12.42 -7.84
CA GLN A 106 -6.38 -11.83 -7.68
C GLN A 106 -6.31 -10.48 -6.95
N PHE A 107 -5.11 -9.92 -6.74
CA PHE A 107 -4.90 -8.66 -6.01
C PHE A 107 -5.61 -7.46 -6.66
N GLY A 108 -5.90 -7.52 -7.96
CA GLY A 108 -6.78 -6.55 -8.63
C GLY A 108 -8.16 -6.41 -7.96
N LYS A 109 -8.67 -7.44 -7.26
CA LYS A 109 -9.91 -7.36 -6.46
C LYS A 109 -9.76 -6.45 -5.24
N VAL A 110 -8.58 -6.48 -4.58
CA VAL A 110 -8.28 -5.55 -3.49
C VAL A 110 -8.27 -4.13 -4.03
N LEU A 111 -7.52 -3.89 -5.11
CA LEU A 111 -7.42 -2.55 -5.71
C LEU A 111 -8.78 -2.01 -6.19
N SER A 112 -9.65 -2.87 -6.74
CA SER A 112 -11.00 -2.46 -7.17
C SER A 112 -11.94 -2.11 -6.00
N ASN A 113 -11.70 -2.67 -4.82
CA ASN A 113 -12.55 -2.56 -3.62
C ASN A 113 -11.75 -1.99 -2.44
N PHE A 114 -10.77 -1.13 -2.72
CA PHE A 114 -9.75 -0.69 -1.78
C PHE A 114 -10.35 -0.15 -0.47
N GLU A 115 -11.32 0.77 -0.56
CA GLU A 115 -12.01 1.37 0.59
C GLU A 115 -12.67 0.33 1.51
N GLN A 116 -13.29 -0.69 0.93
CA GLN A 116 -14.01 -1.72 1.69
C GLN A 116 -13.02 -2.65 2.40
N PHE A 117 -11.93 -3.02 1.73
CA PHE A 117 -10.82 -3.72 2.38
C PHE A 117 -10.22 -2.87 3.50
N TRP A 118 -9.93 -1.59 3.24
CA TRP A 118 -9.37 -0.66 4.22
C TRP A 118 -10.24 -0.52 5.48
N THR A 119 -11.56 -0.48 5.29
CA THR A 119 -12.55 -0.36 6.37
C THR A 119 -12.61 -1.62 7.23
N HIS A 120 -12.47 -2.82 6.64
CA HIS A 120 -12.72 -4.08 7.34
C HIS A 120 -11.45 -4.82 7.79
N ILE A 121 -10.27 -4.40 7.33
CA ILE A 121 -9.00 -4.92 7.84
C ILE A 121 -8.80 -4.43 9.28
N ASN A 122 -8.41 -5.36 10.13
CA ASN A 122 -7.69 -5.07 11.37
C ASN A 122 -6.26 -5.58 11.17
N ALA A 123 -5.28 -4.69 11.26
CA ALA A 123 -3.93 -5.01 10.83
C ALA A 123 -3.26 -6.05 11.75
N ASP A 124 -3.43 -5.92 13.06
CA ASP A 124 -2.87 -6.83 14.06
C ASP A 124 -3.48 -8.23 13.97
N THR A 125 -4.81 -8.34 13.88
CA THR A 125 -5.53 -9.62 13.72
C THR A 125 -5.15 -10.29 12.40
N THR A 126 -5.06 -9.53 11.32
CA THR A 126 -4.66 -10.07 10.01
C THR A 126 -3.22 -10.56 10.03
N MET A 127 -2.30 -9.80 10.60
CA MET A 127 -0.91 -10.23 10.75
C MET A 127 -0.80 -11.48 11.62
N ALA A 128 -1.53 -11.55 12.73
CA ALA A 128 -1.60 -12.73 13.59
C ALA A 128 -2.17 -13.97 12.87
N PHE A 129 -3.10 -13.77 11.93
CA PHE A 129 -3.62 -14.83 11.09
C PHE A 129 -2.57 -15.32 10.07
N LEU A 130 -1.97 -14.40 9.31
CA LEU A 130 -0.98 -14.74 8.28
C LEU A 130 0.24 -15.46 8.86
N LYS A 131 0.65 -15.12 10.09
CA LYS A 131 1.74 -15.81 10.83
C LYS A 131 1.49 -17.29 11.10
N LYS A 132 0.23 -17.73 11.07
CA LYS A 132 -0.11 -19.15 11.28
C LYS A 132 0.08 -19.98 10.03
N ILE A 133 0.43 -19.36 8.90
CA ILE A 133 0.61 -20.01 7.60
C ILE A 133 2.13 -20.15 7.34
N PRO A 134 2.71 -21.35 7.51
CA PRO A 134 4.18 -21.52 7.53
C PRO A 134 4.88 -21.10 6.23
N CYS A 135 4.21 -21.17 5.08
CA CYS A 135 4.81 -20.76 3.81
C CYS A 135 5.06 -19.24 3.72
N TYR A 136 4.53 -18.44 4.66
CA TYR A 136 4.71 -16.99 4.69
C TYR A 136 5.84 -16.51 5.61
N ASP A 137 6.46 -17.41 6.40
CA ASP A 137 7.42 -17.05 7.45
C ASP A 137 8.53 -16.11 6.98
N ASN A 138 9.18 -16.42 5.86
CA ASN A 138 10.29 -15.62 5.32
C ASN A 138 9.86 -14.18 4.98
N ILE A 139 8.67 -14.01 4.41
CA ILE A 139 8.16 -12.71 4.00
C ILE A 139 7.69 -11.94 5.23
N ILE A 140 6.94 -12.59 6.12
CA ILE A 140 6.46 -12.01 7.37
C ILE A 140 7.61 -11.52 8.25
N MET A 141 8.70 -12.29 8.38
CA MET A 141 9.88 -11.88 9.15
C MET A 141 10.51 -10.58 8.63
N ASN A 142 10.57 -10.41 7.31
CA ASN A 142 11.10 -9.17 6.72
C ASN A 142 10.17 -7.98 6.99
N ILE A 143 8.86 -8.20 6.94
CA ILE A 143 7.86 -7.16 7.22
C ILE A 143 7.83 -6.77 8.68
N GLU A 144 7.97 -7.72 9.60
CA GLU A 144 8.02 -7.42 11.03
C GLU A 144 9.18 -6.51 11.41
N ARG A 145 10.33 -6.62 10.72
CA ARG A 145 11.45 -5.70 10.93
C ARG A 145 11.06 -4.28 10.54
N SER A 146 10.36 -4.10 9.42
CA SER A 146 9.82 -2.80 9.00
C SER A 146 8.71 -2.29 9.94
N TRP A 147 7.83 -3.17 10.39
CA TRP A 147 6.73 -2.87 11.30
C TRP A 147 7.22 -2.39 12.67
N ARG A 148 8.23 -3.06 13.26
CA ARG A 148 8.81 -2.65 14.55
C ARG A 148 9.55 -1.31 14.46
N GLY A 149 10.16 -0.99 13.32
CA GLY A 149 10.82 0.30 13.10
C GLY A 149 9.84 1.48 13.20
N SER A 150 8.65 1.36 12.60
CA SER A 150 7.60 2.39 12.71
C SER A 150 7.04 2.52 14.13
N VAL A 151 6.75 1.39 14.81
CA VAL A 151 6.15 1.39 16.16
C VAL A 151 7.06 2.03 17.22
N VAL A 152 8.39 1.88 17.12
CA VAL A 152 9.33 2.51 18.06
C VAL A 152 9.34 4.02 17.93
N ILE A 153 9.31 4.56 16.71
CA ILE A 153 9.28 6.01 16.47
C ILE A 153 8.00 6.62 17.05
N TYR A 154 6.85 5.99 16.77
CA TYR A 154 5.56 6.46 17.28
C TYR A 154 5.51 6.43 18.81
N ASN A 155 5.96 5.35 19.46
CA ASN A 155 5.97 5.27 20.93
C ASN A 155 6.87 6.34 21.57
N VAL A 156 8.01 6.69 20.94
CA VAL A 156 8.87 7.78 21.43
C VAL A 156 8.16 9.13 21.29
N ILE A 157 7.50 9.40 20.16
CA ILE A 157 6.72 10.62 19.93
C ILE A 157 5.53 10.70 20.92
N LEU A 158 4.83 9.58 21.16
CA LEU A 158 3.70 9.48 22.08
C LEU A 158 4.10 9.82 23.53
N LEU A 159 5.29 9.40 23.94
CA LEU A 159 5.86 9.75 25.26
C LEU A 159 6.22 11.24 25.36
N MET A 160 6.46 11.92 24.24
CA MET A 160 6.81 13.36 24.20
C MET A 160 5.57 14.28 24.15
N PHE A 161 4.42 13.82 23.64
CA PHE A 161 3.23 14.65 23.45
C PHE A 161 2.00 14.08 24.20
N TYR A 162 1.86 14.45 25.47
CA TYR A 162 0.83 13.92 26.36
C TYR A 162 -0.57 14.52 26.10
N ASN A 163 -1.56 13.62 25.98
CA ASN A 163 -3.00 13.74 26.28
C ASN A 163 -4.01 14.41 25.32
N SER A 164 -3.66 14.92 24.14
CA SER A 164 -4.68 15.27 23.12
C SER A 164 -4.44 14.69 21.71
N ALA A 165 -3.20 14.30 21.41
CA ALA A 165 -2.82 13.67 20.14
C ALA A 165 -2.97 12.14 20.14
N LEU A 166 -3.34 11.52 21.26
CA LEU A 166 -3.32 10.05 21.44
C LEU A 166 -4.23 9.31 20.45
N HIS A 167 -5.42 9.84 20.18
CA HIS A 167 -6.36 9.22 19.23
C HIS A 167 -5.88 9.39 17.78
N ILE A 168 -5.35 10.57 17.44
CA ILE A 168 -4.85 10.88 16.09
C ILE A 168 -3.63 10.02 15.76
N LEU A 169 -2.70 9.88 16.70
CA LEU A 169 -1.52 9.03 16.53
C LEU A 169 -1.87 7.54 16.47
N GLY A 170 -2.89 7.10 17.22
CA GLY A 170 -3.39 5.71 17.15
C GLY A 170 -4.02 5.37 15.80
N ASP A 171 -4.79 6.30 15.22
CA ASP A 171 -5.40 6.14 13.90
C ASP A 171 -4.33 6.11 12.79
N GLU A 172 -3.32 6.98 12.86
CA GLU A 172 -2.20 6.99 11.91
C GLU A 172 -1.35 5.71 12.00
N GLU A 173 -1.13 5.17 13.21
CA GLU A 173 -0.43 3.91 13.41
C GLU A 173 -1.20 2.76 12.75
N GLU A 174 -2.52 2.67 12.97
CA GLU A 174 -3.35 1.62 12.36
C GLU A 174 -3.37 1.73 10.84
N ASP A 175 -3.49 2.94 10.28
CA ASP A 175 -3.44 3.17 8.84
C ASP A 175 -2.09 2.76 8.23
N THR A 176 -0.99 3.05 8.92
CA THR A 176 0.35 2.60 8.53
C THR A 176 0.44 1.07 8.51
N LYS A 177 -0.07 0.40 9.54
CA LYS A 177 -0.08 -1.06 9.64
C LYS A 177 -0.95 -1.70 8.56
N LYS A 178 -2.16 -1.18 8.32
CA LYS A 178 -3.05 -1.63 7.23
C LYS A 178 -2.36 -1.55 5.89
N ARG A 179 -1.66 -0.44 5.63
CA ARG A 179 -0.89 -0.24 4.40
C ARG A 179 0.19 -1.31 4.23
N ILE A 180 0.94 -1.59 5.30
CA ILE A 180 1.96 -2.65 5.30
C ILE A 180 1.34 -4.03 5.01
N VAL A 181 0.23 -4.37 5.66
CA VAL A 181 -0.50 -5.63 5.39
C VAL A 181 -0.90 -5.71 3.93
N LEU A 182 -1.52 -4.67 3.37
CA LEU A 182 -1.98 -4.68 1.98
C LEU A 182 -0.84 -4.78 0.96
N ARG A 183 0.30 -4.09 1.21
CA ARG A 183 1.52 -4.19 0.39
C ARG A 183 2.16 -5.59 0.45
N THR A 184 1.89 -6.34 1.51
CA THR A 184 2.44 -7.69 1.73
C THR A 184 1.73 -8.73 0.90
N ILE A 185 0.40 -8.66 0.78
CA ILE A 185 -0.42 -9.67 0.09
C ILE A 185 0.10 -10.07 -1.29
N PRO A 186 0.44 -9.15 -2.22
CA PRO A 186 0.93 -9.57 -3.53
C PRO A 186 2.28 -10.27 -3.49
N LEU A 187 3.08 -10.09 -2.42
CA LEU A 187 4.37 -10.75 -2.23
C LEU A 187 4.21 -12.19 -1.74
N LEU A 188 3.11 -12.49 -1.03
CA LEU A 188 2.81 -13.81 -0.47
C LEU A 188 2.35 -14.82 -1.53
N GLY A 189 1.99 -14.35 -2.73
CA GLY A 189 1.64 -15.18 -3.88
C GLY A 189 0.19 -15.04 -4.33
N SER A 190 -0.15 -15.74 -5.41
CA SER A 190 -1.39 -15.50 -6.19
C SER A 190 -2.70 -15.71 -5.41
N ASN A 191 -2.67 -16.57 -4.38
CA ASN A 191 -3.84 -16.94 -3.58
C ASN A 191 -3.91 -16.23 -2.22
N ALA A 192 -2.89 -15.44 -1.85
CA ALA A 192 -2.81 -14.81 -0.52
C ALA A 192 -3.95 -13.82 -0.24
N ILE A 193 -4.62 -13.33 -1.28
CA ILE A 193 -5.85 -12.54 -1.14
C ILE A 193 -6.95 -13.31 -0.40
N TYR A 194 -7.03 -14.63 -0.57
CA TYR A 194 -8.06 -15.44 0.08
C TYR A 194 -7.75 -15.59 1.56
N ASP A 195 -6.48 -15.65 1.94
CA ASP A 195 -6.06 -15.64 3.35
C ASP A 195 -6.37 -14.27 3.99
N LEU A 196 -6.17 -13.17 3.26
CA LEU A 196 -6.62 -11.84 3.68
C LEU A 196 -8.15 -11.79 3.83
N MET A 197 -8.91 -12.29 2.85
CA MET A 197 -10.38 -12.32 2.94
C MET A 197 -10.83 -13.17 4.12
N ARG A 198 -10.14 -14.28 4.41
CA ARG A 198 -10.42 -15.13 5.57
C ARG A 198 -10.15 -14.41 6.89
N SER A 199 -9.04 -13.69 7.00
CA SER A 199 -8.76 -12.92 8.22
C SER A 199 -9.76 -11.78 8.44
N ILE A 200 -10.27 -11.18 7.36
CA ILE A 200 -11.31 -10.14 7.41
C ILE A 200 -12.67 -10.74 7.78
N TYR A 201 -13.01 -11.91 7.24
CA TYR A 201 -14.31 -12.56 7.42
C TYR A 201 -14.69 -12.69 8.89
N ASP A 202 -13.72 -13.03 9.74
CA ASP A 202 -13.95 -13.28 11.17
C ASP A 202 -14.00 -11.99 12.03
N ASN A 203 -13.78 -10.81 11.44
CA ASN A 203 -13.74 -9.55 12.21
C ASN A 203 -15.14 -9.06 12.62
N SER A 204 -16.16 -9.23 11.78
CA SER A 204 -17.55 -8.80 12.06
C SER A 204 -18.53 -9.34 11.02
N GLU A 205 -19.84 -9.34 11.34
CA GLU A 205 -20.90 -9.70 10.38
C GLU A 205 -20.87 -8.83 9.10
N LYS A 206 -20.56 -7.54 9.22
CA LYS A 206 -20.42 -6.64 8.07
C LYS A 206 -19.23 -7.02 7.18
N ALA A 207 -18.11 -7.40 7.81
CA ALA A 207 -16.93 -7.85 7.09
C ALA A 207 -17.18 -9.20 6.38
N ALA A 208 -17.86 -10.14 7.03
CA ALA A 208 -18.31 -11.39 6.43
C ALA A 208 -19.24 -11.15 5.23
N ALA A 209 -20.24 -10.28 5.39
CA ALA A 209 -21.16 -9.91 4.30
C ALA A 209 -20.43 -9.27 3.11
N PHE A 210 -19.45 -8.40 3.36
CA PHE A 210 -18.60 -7.84 2.30
C PHE A 210 -17.82 -8.94 1.56
N VAL A 211 -17.19 -9.85 2.29
CA VAL A 211 -16.42 -10.95 1.70
C VAL A 211 -17.32 -11.88 0.88
N ASP A 212 -18.51 -12.22 1.37
CA ASP A 212 -19.48 -13.05 0.63
C ASP A 212 -20.07 -12.31 -0.57
N GLN A 213 -20.22 -10.98 -0.53
CA GLN A 213 -20.59 -10.20 -1.70
C GLN A 213 -19.49 -10.22 -2.78
N LEU A 214 -18.22 -10.12 -2.35
CA LEU A 214 -17.07 -10.15 -3.24
C LEU A 214 -16.81 -11.55 -3.83
N HIS A 215 -17.12 -12.59 -3.04
CA HIS A 215 -16.96 -13.99 -3.45
C HIS A 215 -18.06 -14.85 -2.81
N PRO A 216 -19.20 -15.06 -3.48
CA PRO A 216 -20.29 -15.86 -2.94
C PRO A 216 -19.85 -17.25 -2.46
N CYS A 217 -20.39 -17.68 -1.32
CA CYS A 217 -20.03 -18.93 -0.66
C CYS A 217 -18.53 -19.02 -0.32
N PHE A 218 -17.94 -17.92 0.14
CA PHE A 218 -16.50 -17.79 0.32
C PHE A 218 -15.92 -18.89 1.22
N LEU A 219 -16.52 -19.17 2.37
CA LEU A 219 -16.02 -20.19 3.31
C LEU A 219 -15.92 -21.58 2.69
N ARG A 220 -16.92 -21.96 1.89
CA ARG A 220 -16.91 -23.25 1.19
C ARG A 220 -15.79 -23.29 0.16
N TYR A 221 -15.60 -22.22 -0.60
CA TYR A 221 -14.50 -22.11 -1.56
C TYR A 221 -13.14 -22.19 -0.87
N TYR A 222 -12.95 -21.41 0.20
CA TYR A 222 -11.71 -21.33 0.95
C TYR A 222 -11.33 -22.70 1.53
N GLY A 223 -12.29 -23.37 2.20
CA GLY A 223 -12.07 -24.69 2.80
C GLY A 223 -11.77 -25.80 1.80
N LEU A 224 -12.25 -25.70 0.55
CA LEU A 224 -12.02 -26.71 -0.49
C LEU A 224 -10.76 -26.46 -1.32
N ASN A 225 -10.41 -25.20 -1.59
CA ASN A 225 -9.42 -24.85 -2.61
C ASN A 225 -8.19 -24.09 -2.10
N VAL A 226 -8.24 -23.54 -0.89
CA VAL A 226 -7.14 -22.75 -0.30
C VAL A 226 -6.50 -23.49 0.88
N VAL A 227 -7.28 -24.27 1.64
CA VAL A 227 -6.80 -25.09 2.78
C VAL A 227 -6.18 -26.43 2.32
N HIS A 228 -5.27 -26.41 1.35
CA HIS A 228 -4.40 -27.57 1.09
C HIS A 228 -3.07 -27.54 1.87
N VAL A 229 -2.90 -26.61 2.83
CA VAL A 229 -1.66 -26.49 3.63
C VAL A 229 -1.88 -26.64 5.15
N VAL A 230 -3.12 -26.75 5.67
CA VAL A 230 -3.36 -26.75 7.14
C VAL A 230 -3.93 -28.09 7.68
N LEU A 231 -4.02 -29.16 6.88
CA LEU A 231 -4.50 -30.48 7.35
C LEU A 231 -3.39 -31.53 7.57
N LEU A 232 -2.20 -31.12 8.01
CA LEU A 232 -1.14 -32.04 8.45
C LEU A 232 -0.40 -31.59 9.73
N LEU A 233 -1.11 -31.02 10.70
CA LEU A 233 -0.65 -30.95 12.09
C LEU A 233 -1.78 -31.36 13.06
#